data_AF-A0A7I9WES0-F1
#
_entry.id   AF-A0A7I9WES0-F1
#
_cell.length_a   1.000
_cell.length_b   1.000
_cell.length_c   1.000
_cell.angle_alpha   90.00
_cell.angle_beta   90.00
_cell.angle_gamma   90.00
#
_symmetry.space_group_name_H-M   'P 1'
#
loop_
_entity.id
_entity.type
_entity.pdbx_description
1 polymer ?
#
loop_
_entity_poly.entity_id
_entity_poly.type
_entity_poly.pdbx_seq_one_letter_code
_entity_poly.pdbx_strand_id
1 'polypeptide(L)'
;MGKRFDTSVGSEGLGPHSGYTCPDCNGSLVAVSAGSYRCRVGHAWTAEALLQARDHEIEGALWVALRSLEEKANLSRKMAEHAGHDMLRQRYTELAEEAEHAMTVLGNRLRDTAPDPGERGVG
;
A
#
# COMPACT_ATOMS: atom_id res chain seq x y z
N MET A 1 17.61 27.24 -10.68
CA MET A 1 16.63 26.21 -11.09
C MET A 1 17.03 25.66 -12.46
N GLY A 2 17.52 24.42 -12.52
CA GLY A 2 17.84 23.75 -13.79
C GLY A 2 16.57 23.39 -14.55
N LYS A 3 16.55 23.63 -15.87
CA LYS A 3 15.45 23.21 -16.75
C LYS A 3 15.39 21.68 -16.75
N ARG A 4 14.22 21.11 -16.51
CA ARG A 4 13.99 19.66 -16.66
C ARG A 4 14.20 19.30 -18.13
N PHE A 5 14.99 18.27 -18.40
CA PHE A 5 15.15 17.72 -19.73
C PHE A 5 13.84 17.08 -20.17
N ASP A 6 13.51 17.24 -21.45
CA ASP A 6 12.38 16.58 -22.10
C ASP A 6 12.62 15.07 -22.13
N THR A 7 11.73 14.31 -21.52
CA THR A 7 11.83 12.84 -21.42
C THR A 7 11.08 12.14 -22.54
N SER A 8 10.85 12.80 -23.68
CA SER A 8 10.27 12.17 -24.88
C SER A 8 11.24 11.18 -25.57
N VAL A 9 12.07 10.46 -24.81
CA VAL A 9 12.73 9.26 -25.34
C VAL A 9 11.63 8.25 -25.62
N GLY A 10 11.40 8.05 -26.92
CA GLY A 10 10.37 7.24 -27.52
C GLY A 10 10.00 5.97 -26.76
N SER A 11 8.74 5.89 -26.36
CA SER A 11 8.03 4.65 -26.01
C SER A 11 7.73 3.80 -27.28
N GLU A 12 8.47 4.01 -28.37
CA GLU A 12 8.13 3.56 -29.72
C GLU A 12 8.39 2.07 -29.97
N GLY A 13 8.61 1.28 -28.92
CA GLY A 13 8.74 -0.18 -29.00
C GLY A 13 7.86 -0.97 -28.03
N LEU A 14 7.12 -0.31 -27.12
CA LEU A 14 6.47 -0.97 -26.00
C LEU A 14 4.93 -0.92 -26.02
N GLY A 15 4.32 -0.15 -26.93
CA GLY A 15 2.86 0.02 -26.98
C GLY A 15 2.38 1.15 -26.05
N PRO A 16 1.08 1.49 -26.07
CA PRO A 16 0.57 2.58 -25.25
C PRO A 16 0.72 2.27 -23.75
N HIS A 17 1.06 3.29 -22.97
CA HIS A 17 1.08 3.19 -21.51
C HIS A 17 -0.29 2.79 -21.00
N SER A 18 -0.35 1.75 -20.16
CA SER A 18 -1.61 1.24 -19.63
C SER A 18 -2.16 2.06 -18.45
N GLY A 19 -1.32 2.91 -17.83
CA GLY A 19 -1.63 3.60 -16.58
C GLY A 19 -1.45 2.72 -15.33
N TYR A 20 -1.13 1.43 -15.49
CA TYR A 20 -0.85 0.52 -14.39
C TYR A 20 0.65 0.43 -14.06
N THR A 21 0.95 0.05 -12.82
CA THR A 21 2.30 -0.16 -12.31
C THR A 21 2.56 -1.66 -12.15
N CYS A 22 3.76 -2.16 -12.39
CA CYS A 22 4.10 -3.57 -12.20
C CYS A 22 4.21 -3.87 -10.71
N PRO A 23 3.49 -4.87 -10.17
CA PRO A 23 3.59 -5.23 -8.75
C PRO A 23 5.00 -5.59 -8.29
N ASP A 24 5.74 -6.34 -9.12
CA ASP A 24 7.03 -6.90 -8.71
C ASP A 24 8.19 -5.90 -8.74
N CYS A 25 8.08 -4.82 -9.53
CA CYS A 25 9.21 -3.92 -9.78
C CYS A 25 8.85 -2.43 -9.73
N ASN A 26 7.59 -2.10 -9.41
CA ASN A 26 7.04 -0.75 -9.36
C ASN A 26 7.27 0.10 -10.63
N GLY A 27 7.52 -0.55 -11.79
CA GLY A 27 7.72 0.12 -13.07
C GLY A 27 6.42 0.29 -13.86
N SER A 28 6.35 1.25 -14.78
CA SER A 28 5.16 1.42 -15.64
C SER A 28 4.91 0.19 -16.52
N LEU A 29 3.65 -0.23 -16.59
CA LEU A 29 3.18 -1.27 -17.50
C LEU A 29 2.69 -0.66 -18.82
N VAL A 30 2.98 -1.36 -19.91
CA VAL A 30 2.43 -1.11 -21.24
C VAL A 30 1.42 -2.18 -21.60
N ALA A 31 0.40 -1.82 -22.38
CA ALA A 31 -0.55 -2.78 -22.92
C ALA A 31 0.04 -3.43 -24.19
N VAL A 32 0.21 -4.75 -24.16
CA VAL A 32 0.76 -5.52 -25.29
C VAL A 32 -0.36 -6.03 -26.20
N SER A 33 -1.50 -6.39 -25.62
CA SER A 33 -2.74 -6.74 -26.31
C SER A 33 -3.93 -6.50 -25.36
N ALA A 34 -5.16 -6.71 -25.83
CA ALA A 34 -6.34 -6.59 -24.98
C ALA A 34 -6.21 -7.54 -23.76
N GLY A 35 -6.13 -6.96 -22.56
CA GLY A 35 -5.99 -7.71 -21.31
C GLY A 35 -4.60 -8.27 -21.01
N SER A 36 -3.55 -7.88 -21.75
CA SER A 36 -2.16 -8.30 -21.48
C SER A 36 -1.24 -7.11 -21.28
N TYR A 37 -0.45 -7.16 -20.22
CA TYR A 37 0.41 -6.07 -19.78
C TYR A 37 1.85 -6.55 -19.59
N ARG A 38 2.82 -5.67 -19.85
CA ARG A 38 4.25 -5.98 -19.63
C ARG A 38 5.01 -4.78 -19.08
N CYS A 39 5.97 -5.02 -18.20
CA CYS A 39 6.88 -3.98 -17.71
C CYS A 39 8.17 -3.93 -18.53
N ARG A 40 8.94 -2.85 -18.40
CA ARG A 40 10.21 -2.66 -19.13
C ARG A 40 11.25 -3.76 -18.84
N VAL A 41 11.23 -4.34 -17.64
CA VAL A 41 12.19 -5.38 -17.23
C VAL A 41 11.71 -6.81 -17.54
N GLY A 42 10.49 -6.98 -18.07
CA GLY A 42 10.03 -8.24 -18.67
C GLY A 42 8.89 -8.98 -17.95
N HIS A 43 8.46 -8.55 -16.75
CA HIS A 43 7.27 -9.13 -16.08
C HIS A 43 6.03 -8.92 -16.94
N ALA A 44 5.23 -9.97 -17.08
CA ALA A 44 4.03 -9.99 -17.91
C ALA A 44 2.83 -10.43 -17.08
N TRP A 45 1.69 -9.81 -17.33
CA TRP A 45 0.47 -9.97 -16.55
C TRP A 45 -0.74 -10.09 -17.48
N THR A 46 -1.66 -11.01 -17.19
CA THR A 46 -3.03 -10.89 -17.69
C THR A 46 -3.80 -9.87 -16.85
N ALA A 47 -4.96 -9.43 -17.32
CA ALA A 47 -5.83 -8.53 -16.57
C ALA A 47 -6.28 -9.14 -15.23
N GLU A 48 -6.68 -10.42 -15.20
CA GLU A 48 -7.09 -11.05 -13.93
C GLU A 48 -5.91 -11.19 -12.96
N ALA A 49 -4.75 -11.64 -13.44
CA ALA A 49 -3.57 -11.77 -12.59
C ALA A 49 -3.11 -10.42 -12.04
N LEU A 50 -3.19 -9.36 -12.85
CA LEU A 50 -2.85 -8.00 -12.41
C LEU A 50 -3.83 -7.49 -11.35
N LEU A 51 -5.13 -7.80 -11.50
CA LEU A 51 -6.16 -7.43 -10.53
C LEU A 51 -5.94 -8.15 -9.20
N GLN A 52 -5.73 -9.46 -9.22
CA GLN A 52 -5.42 -10.24 -8.02
C GLN A 52 -4.13 -9.76 -7.32
N ALA A 53 -3.11 -9.38 -8.10
CA ALA A 53 -1.89 -8.81 -7.54
C ALA A 53 -2.16 -7.47 -6.82
N ARG A 54 -3.16 -6.68 -7.24
CA ARG A 54 -3.56 -5.47 -6.49
C ARG A 54 -4.17 -5.81 -5.17
N ASP A 55 -5.00 -6.85 -5.11
CA ASP A 55 -5.61 -7.26 -3.84
C ASP A 55 -4.52 -7.60 -2.82
N HIS A 56 -3.50 -8.37 -3.23
CA HIS A 56 -2.37 -8.71 -2.35
C HIS A 56 -1.51 -7.50 -1.95
N GLU A 57 -1.27 -6.54 -2.85
CA GLU A 57 -0.57 -5.30 -2.51
C GLU A 57 -1.36 -4.47 -1.49
N ILE A 58 -2.68 -4.37 -1.68
CA ILE A 58 -3.57 -3.64 -0.79
C ILE A 58 -3.56 -4.32 0.59
N GLU A 59 -3.74 -5.64 0.65
CA GLU A 59 -3.63 -6.42 1.88
C GLU A 59 -2.30 -6.18 2.59
N GLY A 60 -1.18 -6.25 1.85
CA GLY A 60 0.15 -5.98 2.40
C GLY A 60 0.30 -4.55 2.93
N ALA A 61 -0.19 -3.55 2.20
CA ALA A 61 -0.16 -2.16 2.63
C ALA A 61 -0.99 -1.93 3.91
N LEU A 62 -2.14 -2.59 4.03
CA LEU A 62 -3.00 -2.52 5.20
C LEU A 62 -2.34 -3.17 6.43
N TRP A 63 -1.66 -4.30 6.25
CA TRP A 63 -0.86 -4.92 7.31
C TRP A 63 0.29 -4.02 7.77
N VAL A 64 1.00 -3.38 6.83
CA VAL A 64 2.03 -2.40 7.16
C VAL A 64 1.44 -1.23 7.93
N ALA A 65 0.29 -0.69 7.51
CA ALA A 65 -0.39 0.40 8.19
C ALA A 65 -0.79 0.02 9.64
N LEU A 66 -1.38 -1.15 9.85
CA LEU A 66 -1.73 -1.64 11.19
C LEU A 66 -0.50 -1.73 12.09
N ARG A 67 0.57 -2.39 11.62
CA ARG A 67 1.83 -2.50 12.39
C ARG A 67 2.41 -1.12 12.70
N SER A 68 2.43 -0.20 11.73
CA SER A 68 2.95 1.15 11.95
C SER A 68 2.13 1.96 12.94
N LEU A 69 0.80 1.79 12.96
CA LEU A 69 -0.05 2.42 13.97
C LEU A 69 0.20 1.85 15.37
N GLU A 70 0.38 0.53 15.49
CA GLU A 70 0.72 -0.13 16.76
C GLU A 70 2.07 0.36 17.30
N GLU A 71 3.09 0.42 16.44
CA GLU A 71 4.40 0.97 16.79
C GLU A 71 4.30 2.44 17.24
N LYS A 72 3.50 3.26 16.54
CA LYS A 72 3.25 4.66 16.92
C LYS A 72 2.56 4.77 18.28
N ALA A 73 1.53 3.97 18.54
CA ALA A 73 0.81 3.97 19.81
C ALA A 73 1.76 3.61 20.97
N ASN A 74 2.50 2.52 20.82
CA ASN A 74 3.45 2.04 21.82
C ASN A 74 4.56 3.05 22.11
N LEU A 75 5.14 3.66 21.07
CA LEU A 75 6.15 4.70 21.24
C LEU A 75 5.58 5.93 21.96
N SER A 76 4.38 6.36 21.57
CA SER A 76 3.72 7.52 22.18
C SER A 76 3.42 7.29 23.67
N ARG A 77 2.95 6.10 24.05
CA ARG A 77 2.78 5.73 25.47
C ARG A 77 4.10 5.77 26.25
N LYS A 78 5.17 5.19 25.71
CA LYS A 78 6.51 5.25 26.34
C LYS A 78 6.98 6.70 26.52
N MET A 79 6.74 7.56 25.54
CA MET A 79 7.09 8.98 25.64
C MET A 79 6.25 9.72 26.70
N ALA A 80 4.96 9.38 26.84
CA ALA A 80 4.11 9.92 27.89
C ALA A 80 4.60 9.53 29.29
N GLU A 81 5.01 8.27 29.48
CA GLU A 81 5.56 7.76 30.76
C GLU A 81 6.83 8.50 31.20
N HIS A 82 7.69 8.88 30.24
CA HIS A 82 8.95 9.56 30.52
C HIS A 82 8.86 11.09 30.44
N ALA A 83 7.66 11.64 30.20
CA ALA A 83 7.49 13.08 30.08
C ALA A 83 7.58 13.76 31.46
N GLY A 84 8.59 14.63 31.64
CA GLY A 84 8.77 15.41 32.87
C GLY A 84 7.80 16.59 33.05
N HIS A 85 6.93 16.84 32.07
CA HIS A 85 5.96 17.94 32.08
C HIS A 85 4.56 17.45 31.71
N ASP A 86 3.54 17.89 32.45
CA ASP A 86 2.16 17.44 32.28
C ASP A 86 1.60 17.69 30.87
N MET A 87 1.91 18.84 30.27
CA MET A 87 1.49 19.14 28.89
C MET A 87 2.05 18.16 27.87
N LEU A 88 3.32 17.76 28.02
CA LEU A 88 3.94 16.81 27.10
C LEU A 88 3.39 15.40 27.31
N ARG A 89 3.18 15.01 28.58
CA ARG A 89 2.53 13.75 28.91
C ARG A 89 1.15 13.66 28.26
N GLN A 90 0.32 14.69 28.42
CA GLN A 90 -1.01 14.76 27.82
C GLN A 90 -0.95 14.63 26.30
N ARG A 91 -0.08 15.41 25.64
CA ARG A 91 0.08 15.35 24.18
C ARG A 91 0.46 13.95 23.70
N TYR A 92 1.40 13.28 24.35
CA TYR A 92 1.82 11.94 23.94
C TYR A 92 0.74 10.88 24.22
N THR A 93 -0.05 11.05 25.29
CA THR A 93 -1.23 10.22 25.53
C THR A 93 -2.26 10.37 24.43
N GLU A 94 -2.60 11.61 24.04
CA GLU A 94 -3.54 11.89 22.94
C GLU A 94 -3.06 11.25 21.62
N LEU A 95 -1.77 11.36 21.29
CA LEU A 95 -1.20 10.72 20.10
C LEU A 95 -1.25 9.19 20.13
N ALA A 96 -1.15 8.58 21.32
CA ALA A 96 -1.30 7.14 21.47
C ALA A 96 -2.76 6.71 21.24
N GLU A 97 -3.70 7.41 21.85
CA GLU A 97 -5.14 7.15 21.71
C GLU A 97 -5.62 7.32 20.27
N GLU A 98 -5.15 8.35 19.56
CA GLU A 98 -5.44 8.53 18.14
C GLU A 98 -4.95 7.36 17.29
N ALA A 99 -3.74 6.85 17.57
CA ALA A 99 -3.17 5.72 16.84
C ALA A 99 -3.95 4.42 17.11
N GLU A 100 -4.33 4.16 18.36
CA GLU A 100 -5.15 3.01 18.75
C GLU A 100 -6.56 3.07 18.17
N HIS A 101 -7.14 4.26 18.11
CA HIS A 101 -8.42 4.47 17.46
C HIS A 101 -8.34 4.15 15.96
N ALA A 102 -7.30 4.65 15.28
CA ALA A 102 -7.06 4.35 13.88
C ALA A 102 -6.86 2.83 13.63
N MET A 103 -6.15 2.12 14.52
CA MET A 103 -6.03 0.65 14.45
C MET A 103 -7.39 -0.04 14.57
N THR A 104 -8.23 0.42 15.49
CA THR A 104 -9.57 -0.16 15.71
C THR A 104 -10.44 0.00 14.46
N VAL A 105 -10.47 1.20 13.89
CA VAL A 105 -11.24 1.48 12.67
C VAL A 105 -10.73 0.64 11.50
N LEU A 106 -9.41 0.59 11.29
CA LEU A 106 -8.80 -0.16 10.20
C LEU A 106 -8.99 -1.67 10.36
N GLY A 107 -8.79 -2.19 11.58
CA GLY A 107 -8.95 -3.61 11.91
C GLY A 107 -10.40 -4.08 11.80
N ASN A 108 -11.37 -3.25 12.19
CA ASN A 108 -12.80 -3.52 11.94
C ASN A 108 -13.06 -3.69 10.46
N ARG A 109 -12.62 -2.72 9.65
CA ARG A 109 -12.88 -2.73 8.22
C ARG A 109 -12.27 -3.95 7.53
N LEU A 110 -11.05 -4.33 7.90
CA LEU A 110 -10.37 -5.51 7.37
C LEU A 110 -11.10 -6.82 7.69
N ARG A 111 -11.65 -6.94 8.91
CA ARG A 111 -12.47 -8.11 9.27
C ARG A 111 -13.75 -8.21 8.46
N ASP A 112 -14.42 -7.09 8.22
CA ASP A 112 -15.67 -7.04 7.45
C ASP A 112 -15.46 -7.37 5.97
N THR A 113 -14.24 -7.20 5.45
CA THR A 113 -13.90 -7.46 4.05
C THR A 113 -13.18 -8.80 3.81
N ALA A 114 -12.81 -9.52 4.88
CA ALA A 114 -12.13 -10.80 4.73
C ALA A 114 -13.09 -11.84 4.12
N PRO A 115 -12.75 -12.46 2.96
CA PRO A 115 -13.60 -13.50 2.37
C PRO A 115 -13.67 -14.73 3.29
N ASP A 116 -14.85 -15.37 3.32
CA ASP A 116 -15.08 -16.62 4.05
C ASP A 116 -14.01 -17.65 3.66
N PRO A 117 -13.27 -18.25 4.62
CA PRO A 117 -12.35 -19.34 4.34
C PRO A 117 -12.95 -20.51 3.53
N GLY A 118 -14.28 -20.63 3.46
CA GLY A 118 -15.01 -21.66 2.73
C GLY A 118 -15.00 -21.58 1.20
N GLU A 119 -14.60 -20.47 0.56
CA GLU A 119 -14.68 -20.33 -0.91
C GLU A 119 -13.38 -20.66 -1.66
N ARG A 120 -12.25 -20.86 -0.96
CA ARG A 120 -10.93 -21.16 -1.59
C ARG A 120 -10.74 -22.63 -1.99
N GLY A 121 -11.83 -23.37 -2.21
CA GLY A 121 -11.83 -24.84 -2.32
C GLY A 121 -12.61 -25.46 -3.48
N VAL A 122 -12.96 -24.71 -4.54
CA VAL A 122 -13.55 -25.29 -5.76
C VAL A 122 -13.03 -24.58 -7.00
N GLY A 123 -12.23 -25.28 -7.81
CA GLY A 123 -11.77 -24.83 -9.13
C GLY A 123 -10.48 -25.49 -9.56
#